data_AF-A0ABD5MUA4-F1
#
_entry.id   AF-A0ABD5MUA4-F1
#
_cell.length_a   1.000
_cell.length_b   1.000
_cell.length_c   1.000
_cell.angle_alpha   90.00
_cell.angle_beta   90.00
_cell.angle_gamma   90.00
#
_symmetry.space_group_name_H-M   'P 1'
#
loop_
_entity.id
_entity.type
_entity.pdbx_description
1 polymer ?
#
loop_
_entity_poly.entity_id
_entity_poly.type
_entity_poly.pdbx_seq_one_letter_code
_entity_poly.pdbx_strand_id
1 'polypeptide(L)'
;MAIAGGTTAASTAAIAAQHTSSYRVKFKRKEFLELVELAKPIVIYQTGRMHFFAFDGFAMYIFECENSDFKQKVLHAIEFSNTQWNE
;
A
#
# COMPACT_ATOMS: atom_id res chain seq x y z
N MET A 1 52.04 20.55 -20.03
CA MET A 1 52.03 20.16 -18.60
C MET A 1 51.10 18.96 -18.46
N ALA A 2 51.55 17.91 -17.79
CA ALA A 2 50.84 16.65 -17.62
C ALA A 2 49.96 16.66 -16.34
N ILE A 3 48.87 15.89 -16.42
CA ILE A 3 47.89 15.44 -15.42
C ILE A 3 48.28 15.42 -13.93
N ALA A 4 47.34 15.74 -13.04
CA ALA A 4 46.77 14.79 -12.06
C ALA A 4 45.91 15.49 -10.98
N GLY A 5 44.79 14.82 -10.61
CA GLY A 5 44.38 14.73 -9.21
C GLY A 5 43.21 15.61 -8.77
N GLY A 6 42.02 15.02 -8.62
CA GLY A 6 40.93 15.69 -7.92
C GLY A 6 39.55 15.03 -8.02
N THR A 7 39.47 13.71 -8.03
CA THR A 7 38.22 12.99 -7.76
C THR A 7 37.85 13.17 -6.29
N THR A 8 36.88 14.03 -5.98
CA THR A 8 36.14 13.93 -4.71
C THR A 8 34.65 14.05 -4.99
N ALA A 9 34.10 12.86 -5.19
CA ALA A 9 32.80 12.42 -4.69
C ALA A 9 31.63 13.36 -4.96
N ALA A 10 30.91 13.00 -6.03
CA ALA A 10 29.48 13.18 -6.11
C ALA A 10 28.84 12.95 -4.73
N SER A 11 28.39 14.03 -4.10
CA SER A 11 27.38 13.97 -3.05
C SER A 11 26.04 13.65 -3.70
N THR A 12 25.93 12.46 -4.31
CA THR A 12 24.66 11.76 -4.39
C THR A 12 24.26 11.48 -2.96
N ALA A 13 23.53 12.44 -2.36
CA ALA A 13 22.71 12.16 -1.21
C ALA A 13 21.91 10.91 -1.57
N ALA A 14 22.28 9.79 -0.95
CA ALA A 14 21.54 8.57 -1.04
C ALA A 14 20.13 8.93 -0.57
N ILE A 15 19.20 9.05 -1.53
CA ILE A 15 17.79 8.90 -1.23
C ILE A 15 17.74 7.51 -0.66
N ALA A 16 17.74 7.41 0.67
CA ALA A 16 17.44 6.18 1.35
C ALA A 16 16.10 5.78 0.78
N ALA A 17 16.12 4.82 -0.15
CA ALA A 17 14.93 4.16 -0.62
C ALA A 17 14.33 3.55 0.64
N GLN A 18 13.42 4.28 1.27
CA GLN A 18 12.60 3.78 2.36
C GLN A 18 11.75 2.70 1.71
N HIS A 19 12.31 1.50 1.62
CA HIS A 19 11.57 0.28 1.38
C HIS A 19 10.69 0.11 2.61
N THR A 20 9.59 0.84 2.64
CA THR A 20 8.46 0.57 3.53
C THR A 20 7.77 -0.66 2.95
N SER A 21 8.42 -1.80 3.11
CA SER A 21 7.88 -3.09 2.70
C SER A 21 6.74 -3.46 3.65
N SER A 22 5.60 -2.78 3.52
CA SER A 22 4.36 -3.36 4.02
C SER A 22 4.19 -4.66 3.26
N TYR A 23 4.12 -5.79 3.97
CA TYR A 23 3.97 -7.10 3.37
C TYR A 23 2.62 -7.13 2.62
N ARG A 24 2.68 -6.86 1.31
CA ARG A 24 1.51 -6.76 0.44
C ARG A 24 1.15 -8.16 -0.05
N VAL A 25 0.28 -8.84 0.69
CA VAL A 25 -0.25 -10.14 0.29
C VAL A 25 -1.40 -9.92 -0.69
N LYS A 26 -1.30 -10.50 -1.88
CA LYS A 26 -2.32 -10.40 -2.92
C LYS A 26 -3.21 -11.65 -2.90
N PHE A 27 -4.51 -11.43 -2.90
CA PHE A 27 -5.51 -12.46 -3.03
C PHE A 27 -6.25 -12.29 -4.36
N LYS A 28 -6.71 -13.41 -4.92
CA LYS A 28 -7.74 -13.37 -5.97
C LYS A 28 -9.08 -12.97 -5.33
N ARG A 29 -10.04 -12.55 -6.16
CA ARG A 29 -11.36 -12.06 -5.70
C ARG A 29 -12.07 -13.01 -4.74
N LYS A 30 -12.10 -14.31 -5.03
CA LYS A 30 -12.81 -15.29 -4.21
C LYS A 30 -12.20 -15.38 -2.80
N GLU A 31 -10.88 -15.50 -2.73
CA GLU A 31 -10.11 -15.62 -1.50
C GLU A 31 -10.17 -14.33 -0.67
N PHE A 32 -10.20 -13.17 -1.33
CA PHE A 32 -10.40 -11.89 -0.64
C PHE A 32 -11.80 -11.78 -0.01
N LEU A 33 -12.85 -12.19 -0.73
CA LEU A 33 -14.20 -12.19 -0.19
C LEU A 33 -14.37 -13.18 0.95
N GLU A 34 -13.69 -14.33 0.89
CA GLU A 34 -13.63 -15.29 2.01
C GLU A 34 -12.97 -14.65 3.24
N LEU A 35 -11.88 -13.90 3.06
CA LEU A 35 -11.25 -13.14 4.14
C LEU A 35 -12.18 -12.07 4.72
N VAL A 36 -12.97 -11.39 3.91
CA VAL A 36 -13.96 -10.41 4.39
C VAL A 36 -15.02 -11.11 5.25
N GLU A 37 -15.49 -12.29 4.87
CA GLU A 37 -16.46 -13.06 5.65
C GLU A 37 -15.86 -13.63 6.96
N LEU A 38 -14.57 -13.96 6.97
CA LEU A 38 -13.85 -14.39 8.18
C LEU A 38 -13.55 -13.24 9.14
N ALA A 39 -12.99 -12.16 8.61
CA ALA A 39 -12.58 -10.99 9.38
C ALA A 39 -13.76 -10.14 9.87
N LYS A 40 -14.89 -10.20 9.16
CA LYS A 40 -16.10 -9.40 9.41
C LYS A 40 -15.79 -7.93 9.70
N PRO A 41 -15.04 -7.24 8.82
CA PRO A 41 -14.73 -5.85 9.05
C PRO A 41 -16.03 -5.03 9.10
N ILE A 42 -16.11 -4.04 9.97
CA ILE A 42 -17.29 -3.15 10.04
C ILE A 42 -17.29 -2.21 8.82
N VAL A 43 -16.10 -1.84 8.36
CA VAL A 43 -15.87 -0.88 7.27
C VAL A 43 -14.84 -1.45 6.31
N ILE A 44 -15.09 -1.28 5.02
CA ILE A 44 -14.10 -1.48 3.96
C ILE A 44 -13.73 -0.11 3.40
N TYR A 45 -12.43 0.16 3.28
CA TYR A 45 -11.94 1.41 2.73
C TYR A 45 -11.72 1.27 1.23
N GLN A 46 -11.84 2.38 0.50
CA GLN A 46 -11.60 2.41 -0.94
C GLN A 46 -10.76 3.62 -1.35
N THR A 47 -9.72 3.40 -2.13
CA THR A 47 -8.97 4.46 -2.83
C THR A 47 -8.85 4.10 -4.30
N GLY A 48 -9.47 4.91 -5.17
CA GLY A 48 -9.59 4.58 -6.59
C GLY A 48 -10.30 3.24 -6.80
N ARG A 49 -9.62 2.29 -7.46
CA ARG A 49 -10.13 0.92 -7.68
C ARG A 49 -9.77 -0.06 -6.56
N MET A 50 -9.03 0.37 -5.55
CA MET A 50 -8.54 -0.51 -4.51
C MET A 50 -9.48 -0.53 -3.32
N HIS A 51 -9.89 -1.71 -2.89
CA HIS A 51 -10.60 -1.94 -1.63
C HIS A 51 -9.65 -2.56 -0.63
N PHE A 52 -9.72 -2.12 0.62
CA PHE A 52 -8.85 -2.63 1.67
C PHE A 52 -9.48 -2.57 3.07
N PHE A 53 -9.01 -3.42 3.96
CA PHE A 53 -9.34 -3.42 5.38
C PHE A 53 -8.18 -3.98 6.20
N ALA A 54 -8.19 -3.76 7.51
CA ALA A 54 -7.19 -4.31 8.41
C ALA A 54 -7.64 -5.67 8.96
N PHE A 55 -6.75 -6.65 8.93
CA PHE A 55 -6.97 -7.98 9.51
C PHE A 55 -5.65 -8.53 10.07
N ASP A 56 -5.66 -8.99 11.32
CA ASP A 56 -4.48 -9.53 12.03
C ASP A 56 -3.22 -8.65 11.96
N GLY A 57 -3.39 -7.32 11.98
CA GLY A 57 -2.28 -6.36 11.90
C GLY A 57 -1.76 -6.09 10.48
N PHE A 58 -2.40 -6.66 9.45
CA PHE A 58 -2.05 -6.44 8.05
C PHE A 58 -3.16 -5.69 7.30
N ALA A 59 -2.78 -4.88 6.32
CA ALA A 59 -3.73 -4.30 5.37
C ALA A 59 -4.00 -5.30 4.22
N MET A 60 -5.18 -5.90 4.21
CA MET A 60 -5.66 -6.74 3.12
C MET A 60 -6.20 -5.83 2.02
N TYR A 61 -5.80 -6.03 0.76
CA TYR A 61 -6.30 -5.20 -0.34
C TYR A 61 -6.51 -5.97 -1.65
N ILE A 62 -7.40 -5.46 -2.50
CA ILE A 62 -7.69 -5.99 -3.84
C ILE A 62 -8.11 -4.86 -4.80
N PHE A 63 -7.95 -5.07 -6.12
CA PHE A 63 -8.37 -4.12 -7.16
C PHE A 63 -9.54 -4.59 -8.05
N GLU A 64 -9.96 -5.85 -7.88
CA GLU A 64 -10.92 -6.54 -8.77
C GLU A 64 -12.35 -6.58 -8.19
N CYS A 65 -12.57 -5.95 -7.04
CA CYS A 65 -13.88 -5.86 -6.40
C CYS A 65 -14.60 -4.56 -6.75
N GLU A 66 -15.92 -4.61 -6.65
CA GLU A 66 -16.81 -3.47 -6.74
C GLU A 66 -17.49 -3.23 -5.39
N ASN A 67 -18.05 -2.04 -5.18
CA ASN A 67 -18.70 -1.71 -3.90
C ASN A 67 -19.90 -2.62 -3.60
N SER A 68 -20.54 -3.14 -4.64
CA SER A 68 -21.65 -4.10 -4.58
C SER A 68 -21.24 -5.49 -4.08
N ASP A 69 -19.95 -5.83 -4.10
CA ASP A 69 -19.45 -7.12 -3.59
C ASP A 69 -19.47 -7.21 -2.06
N PHE A 70 -19.59 -6.07 -1.38
CA PHE A 70 -19.47 -5.97 0.06
C PHE A 70 -20.82 -5.67 0.70
N LYS A 71 -21.12 -6.38 1.79
CA LYS A 71 -22.27 -6.07 2.65
C LYS A 71 -21.94 -4.94 3.63
N GLN A 72 -20.65 -4.72 3.84
CA GLN A 72 -20.08 -3.73 4.75
C GLN A 72 -20.19 -2.33 4.16
N LYS A 73 -20.12 -1.32 5.03
CA LYS A 73 -20.02 0.06 4.59
C LYS A 73 -18.69 0.28 3.87
N VAL A 74 -18.74 0.80 2.65
CA VAL A 74 -17.54 1.26 1.93
C VAL A 74 -17.30 2.74 2.23
N LEU A 75 -16.10 3.10 2.70
CA LEU A 75 -15.67 4.48 2.92
C LEU A 75 -14.54 4.85 1.97
N HIS A 76 -14.69 5.96 1.27
CA HIS A 76 -13.67 6.48 0.37
C HIS A 76 -12.55 7.16 1.15
N ALA A 77 -11.34 6.61 1.06
CA ALA A 77 -10.13 7.17 1.63
C ALA A 77 -9.38 8.02 0.60
N ILE A 78 -8.72 9.09 1.08
CA ILE A 78 -7.95 10.03 0.23
C ILE A 78 -6.76 9.32 -0.41
N GLU A 79 -5.98 8.58 0.40
CA GLU A 79 -4.77 7.90 -0.05
C GLU A 79 -4.58 6.57 0.71
N PHE A 80 -3.94 5.61 0.04
CA PHE A 80 -3.33 4.45 0.67
C PHE A 80 -1.81 4.56 0.52
N SER A 81 -1.14 5.02 1.57
CA SER A 81 0.28 5.33 1.55
C SER A 81 1.07 4.41 2.47
N ASN A 82 2.27 4.03 2.03
CA ASN A 82 3.27 3.46 2.93
C ASN A 82 4.29 4.52 3.39
N THR A 83 4.16 5.76 2.93
CA THR A 83 5.02 6.87 3.36
C THR A 83 4.28 7.69 4.40
N GLN A 84 5.03 8.38 5.26
CA GLN A 84 4.44 9.27 6.24
C GLN A 84 3.70 10.41 5.52
N TRP A 85 2.51 10.74 6.00
CA TRP A 85 1.70 11.82 5.47
C TRP A 85 2.47 13.14 5.55
N ASN A 86 2.70 13.78 4.40
CA ASN A 86 3.29 15.11 4.28
C ASN A 86 2.14 16.06 3.92
N GLU A 87 1.78 16.96 4.83
CA GLU A 87 0.83 18.06 4.60
C GLU A 87 1.47 19.22 3.81
#